data_AF-A0A7R6X5T5-F1
#
_entry.id   AF-A0A7R6X5T5-F1
#
_cell.length_a   1.000
_cell.length_b   1.000
_cell.length_c   1.000
_cell.angle_alpha   90.00
_cell.angle_beta   90.00
_cell.angle_gamma   90.00
#
_symmetry.space_group_name_H-M   'P 1'
#
loop_
_entity.id
_entity.type
_entity.pdbx_description
1 polymer ?
#
loop_
_entity_poly.entity_id
_entity_poly.type
_entity_poly.pdbx_seq_one_letter_code
_entity_poly.pdbx_strand_id
1 'polypeptide(L)'
;MPATVSDFELYLLDGGADTKESFKEFALIRADGWAGFMAKWVDSRVKFERLLVEYEDFVSDPQGTLRKVIPFFAPGEKPDEKRLARIVKNETHVVVTKQGGEEWISNAGVKAFRKVEAFRFYDAGLFRELESIAQEKRRGIAKEAARRPSGGRFRLPLMNAIFGR
;
A
#
# COMPACT_ATOMS: atom_id res chain seq x y z
N MET A 1 2.13 -1.43 6.90
CA MET A 1 3.39 -0.93 7.52
C MET A 1 4.55 -0.78 6.53
N PRO A 2 4.89 -1.77 5.67
CA PRO A 2 6.00 -1.60 4.70
C PRO A 2 5.83 -0.37 3.79
N ALA A 3 4.60 -0.12 3.32
CA ALA A 3 4.27 1.07 2.52
C ALA A 3 4.53 2.38 3.27
N THR A 4 4.18 2.46 4.56
CA THR A 4 4.41 3.64 5.40
C THR A 4 5.91 3.95 5.55
N VAL A 5 6.73 2.92 5.77
CA VAL A 5 8.20 3.08 5.80
C VAL A 5 8.70 3.59 4.45
N SER A 6 8.18 3.04 3.35
CA SER A 6 8.57 3.46 2.02
C SER A 6 8.23 4.91 1.72
N ASP A 7 7.04 5.33 2.10
CA ASP A 7 6.54 6.69 1.92
C ASP A 7 7.29 7.68 2.83
N PHE A 8 7.71 7.24 4.01
CA PHE A 8 8.54 8.07 4.88
C PHE A 8 9.91 8.38 4.26
N GLU A 9 10.55 7.44 3.55
CA GLU A 9 11.80 7.73 2.83
C GLU A 9 11.62 8.83 1.75
N LEU A 10 10.46 8.87 1.09
CA LEU A 10 10.12 9.93 0.14
C LEU A 10 9.90 11.27 0.86
N TYR A 11 9.13 11.27 1.96
CA TYR A 11 8.94 12.45 2.80
C TYR A 11 10.27 13.07 3.26
N LEU A 12 11.29 12.25 3.52
CA LEU A 12 12.60 12.73 3.92
C LEU A 12 13.42 13.32 2.78
N LEU A 13 13.23 12.83 1.55
CA LEU A 13 13.80 13.47 0.37
C LEU A 13 13.19 14.85 0.13
N ASP A 14 11.91 15.02 0.45
CA ASP A 14 11.20 16.30 0.36
C ASP A 14 11.53 17.26 1.52
N GLY A 15 12.57 16.97 2.32
CA GLY A 15 13.05 17.82 3.40
C GLY A 15 12.45 17.51 4.78
N GLY A 16 11.74 16.39 4.91
CA GLY A 16 11.21 15.91 6.18
C GLY A 16 12.26 15.69 7.27
N ALA A 17 11.83 15.80 8.52
CA ALA A 17 12.68 15.57 9.69
C ALA A 17 12.98 14.07 9.86
N ASP A 18 14.26 13.72 9.96
CA ASP A 18 14.71 12.33 10.13
C ASP A 18 14.83 11.97 11.61
N THR A 19 13.69 11.89 12.30
CA THR A 19 13.61 11.54 13.72
C THR A 19 12.52 10.50 13.99
N LYS A 20 12.62 9.79 15.13
CA LYS A 20 11.62 8.80 15.55
C LYS A 20 10.25 9.46 15.77
N GLU A 21 10.24 10.66 16.33
CA GLU A 21 9.04 11.46 16.59
C GLU A 21 8.36 11.85 15.27
N SER A 22 9.12 12.34 14.29
CA SER A 22 8.59 12.67 12.97
C SER A 22 8.02 11.44 12.26
N PHE A 23 8.72 10.29 12.34
CA PHE A 23 8.18 9.04 11.82
C PHE A 23 6.86 8.63 12.49
N LYS A 24 6.77 8.74 13.82
CA LYS A 24 5.55 8.41 14.56
C LYS A 24 4.37 9.27 14.11
N GLU A 25 4.55 10.59 14.03
CA GLU A 25 3.53 11.52 13.56
C GLU A 25 3.10 11.22 12.11
N PHE A 26 4.07 11.02 11.22
CA PHE A 26 3.83 10.65 9.84
C PHE A 26 3.05 9.33 9.73
N ALA A 27 3.45 8.31 10.49
CA ALA A 27 2.82 7.01 10.46
C ALA A 27 1.37 7.04 10.98
N LEU A 28 1.07 7.89 11.97
CA LEU A 28 -0.30 8.10 12.45
C LEU A 28 -1.19 8.74 11.36
N ILE A 29 -0.69 9.74 10.65
CA ILE A 29 -1.42 10.36 9.52
C ILE A 29 -1.67 9.33 8.42
N ARG A 30 -0.66 8.51 8.09
CA ARG A 30 -0.81 7.45 7.08
C ARG A 30 -1.75 6.33 7.52
N ALA A 31 -1.83 6.02 8.82
CA ALA A 31 -2.78 5.06 9.36
C ALA A 31 -4.23 5.49 9.10
N ASP A 32 -4.53 6.78 9.23
CA ASP A 32 -5.86 7.34 8.95
C ASP A 32 -6.21 7.23 7.47
N GLY A 33 -5.28 7.63 6.59
CA GLY A 33 -5.43 7.51 5.14
C GLY A 33 -5.63 6.06 4.70
N TRP A 34 -4.84 5.13 5.26
CA TRP A 34 -4.97 3.70 5.00
C TRP A 34 -6.34 3.18 5.44
N ALA A 35 -6.80 3.52 6.64
CA ALA A 35 -8.09 3.07 7.16
C ALA A 35 -9.26 3.52 6.26
N GLY A 36 -9.22 4.79 5.81
CA GLY A 36 -10.20 5.33 4.86
C GLY A 36 -10.15 4.64 3.51
N PHE A 37 -8.96 4.38 2.98
CA PHE A 37 -8.77 3.64 1.73
C PHE A 37 -9.37 2.23 1.83
N MET A 38 -9.03 1.47 2.87
CA MET A 38 -9.54 0.11 3.07
C MET A 38 -11.05 0.11 3.20
N ALA A 39 -11.62 1.00 4.02
CA ALA A 39 -13.06 1.05 4.20
C ALA A 39 -13.81 1.35 2.88
N LYS A 40 -13.26 2.23 2.05
CA LYS A 40 -13.87 2.64 0.77
C LYS A 40 -13.68 1.60 -0.34
N TRP A 41 -12.49 1.05 -0.48
CA TRP A 41 -12.12 0.27 -1.66
C TRP A 41 -12.07 -1.22 -1.41
N VAL A 42 -11.94 -1.66 -0.15
CA VAL A 42 -11.84 -3.07 0.23
C VAL A 42 -13.10 -3.53 0.97
N ASP A 43 -13.52 -2.81 2.00
CA ASP A 43 -14.67 -3.22 2.85
C ASP A 43 -16.02 -2.72 2.37
N SER A 44 -16.04 -1.89 1.32
CA SER A 44 -17.26 -1.29 0.83
C SER A 44 -18.28 -2.35 0.41
N ARG A 45 -19.54 -2.13 0.81
CA ARG A 45 -20.70 -2.94 0.43
C ARG A 45 -21.27 -2.55 -0.93
N VAL A 46 -20.79 -1.45 -1.52
CA VAL A 46 -21.19 -1.06 -2.87
C VAL A 46 -20.69 -2.13 -3.82
N LYS A 47 -21.59 -2.69 -4.63
CA LYS A 47 -21.23 -3.69 -5.63
C LYS A 47 -20.58 -2.99 -6.81
N PHE A 48 -19.30 -3.26 -7.03
CA PHE A 48 -18.58 -2.92 -8.24
C PHE A 48 -17.61 -4.05 -8.55
N GLU A 49 -17.26 -4.20 -9.83
CA GLU A 49 -16.30 -5.19 -10.27
C GLU A 49 -14.90 -4.83 -9.73
N ARG A 50 -14.29 -5.75 -8.98
CA ARG A 50 -13.04 -5.52 -8.26
C ARG A 50 -12.25 -6.81 -8.14
N LEU A 51 -10.95 -6.71 -8.42
CA LEU A 51 -9.96 -7.70 -8.05
C LEU A 51 -9.04 -7.09 -6.97
N LEU A 52 -8.87 -7.81 -5.86
CA LEU A 52 -7.93 -7.44 -4.80
C LEU A 52 -6.67 -8.28 -4.95
N VAL A 53 -5.53 -7.61 -4.91
CA VAL A 53 -4.20 -8.22 -4.94
C VAL A 53 -3.45 -7.71 -3.72
N GLU A 54 -3.19 -8.61 -2.77
CA GLU A 54 -2.35 -8.31 -1.62
C GLU A 54 -0.89 -8.25 -2.08
N TYR A 55 -0.14 -7.28 -1.55
CA TYR A 55 1.23 -7.05 -1.95
C TYR A 55 2.11 -8.28 -1.62
N GLU A 56 1.91 -8.86 -0.44
CA GLU A 56 2.65 -10.03 0.06
C GLU A 56 2.42 -11.27 -0.82
N ASP A 57 1.20 -11.47 -1.31
CA ASP A 57 0.87 -12.54 -2.25
C ASP A 57 1.52 -12.29 -3.61
N PHE A 58 1.51 -11.04 -4.08
CA PHE A 58 2.12 -10.68 -5.35
C PHE A 58 3.63 -10.86 -5.36
N VAL A 59 4.34 -10.43 -4.31
CA VAL A 59 5.80 -10.55 -4.27
C VAL A 59 6.30 -11.96 -3.94
N SER A 60 5.44 -12.83 -3.39
CA SER A 60 5.75 -14.25 -3.14
C SER A 60 5.46 -15.14 -4.35
N ASP A 61 4.36 -14.89 -5.08
CA ASP A 61 4.03 -15.56 -6.34
C ASP A 61 3.53 -14.55 -7.39
N PRO A 62 4.45 -13.80 -8.02
CA PRO A 62 4.09 -12.77 -9.00
C PRO A 62 3.45 -13.37 -10.25
N GLN A 63 3.92 -14.53 -10.72
CA GLN A 63 3.35 -15.17 -11.90
C GLN A 63 1.95 -15.71 -11.61
N GLY A 64 1.74 -16.42 -10.51
CA GLY A 64 0.42 -16.93 -10.16
C GLY A 64 -0.58 -15.83 -9.85
N THR A 65 -0.13 -14.71 -9.28
CA THR A 65 -0.97 -13.52 -9.12
C THR A 65 -1.36 -12.92 -10.47
N LEU A 66 -0.40 -12.72 -11.39
CA LEU A 66 -0.68 -12.17 -12.72
C LEU A 66 -1.57 -13.09 -13.57
N ARG A 67 -1.50 -14.41 -13.37
CA ARG A 67 -2.44 -15.36 -14.01
C ARG A 67 -3.91 -15.10 -13.66
N LYS A 68 -4.18 -14.54 -12.48
CA LYS A 68 -5.54 -14.17 -12.04
C LYS A 68 -5.91 -12.76 -12.52
N VAL A 69 -4.93 -11.85 -12.53
CA VAL A 69 -5.12 -10.45 -12.90
C VAL A 69 -5.41 -10.27 -14.39
N ILE A 70 -4.67 -10.95 -15.27
CA ILE A 70 -4.81 -10.76 -16.72
C ILE A 70 -6.22 -11.10 -17.21
N PRO A 71 -6.82 -12.28 -16.87
CA PRO A 71 -8.17 -12.60 -17.30
C PRO A 71 -9.26 -11.68 -16.72
N PHE A 72 -8.98 -10.99 -15.61
CA PHE A 72 -9.89 -9.99 -15.07
C PHE A 72 -9.99 -8.75 -15.98
N PHE A 73 -8.89 -8.33 -16.60
CA PHE A 73 -8.89 -7.21 -17.56
C PHE A 73 -9.17 -7.63 -19.01
N ALA A 74 -8.82 -8.86 -19.38
CA ALA A 74 -9.03 -9.41 -20.70
C ALA A 74 -9.69 -10.81 -20.61
N PRO A 75 -11.01 -10.86 -20.40
CA PRO A 75 -11.73 -12.12 -20.24
C PRO A 75 -11.52 -13.07 -21.43
N GLY A 76 -11.18 -14.32 -21.13
CA GLY A 76 -10.91 -15.36 -22.13
C GLY A 76 -9.48 -15.39 -22.65
N GLU A 77 -8.64 -14.39 -22.34
CA GLU A 77 -7.22 -14.46 -22.65
C GLU A 77 -6.48 -15.42 -21.72
N LYS A 78 -5.59 -16.22 -22.32
CA LYS A 78 -4.65 -17.07 -21.58
C LYS A 78 -3.31 -16.33 -21.49
N PRO A 79 -2.78 -16.07 -20.28
CA PRO A 79 -1.50 -15.42 -20.13
C PRO A 79 -0.37 -16.22 -20.80
N ASP A 80 0.53 -15.53 -21.50
CA ASP A 80 1.77 -16.13 -22.00
C ASP A 80 2.75 -16.32 -20.83
N GLU A 81 2.82 -17.55 -20.33
CA GLU A 81 3.66 -17.95 -19.20
C GLU A 81 5.14 -17.64 -19.40
N LYS A 82 5.67 -17.81 -20.62
CA LYS A 82 7.08 -17.52 -20.90
C LYS A 82 7.35 -16.03 -20.87
N ARG A 83 6.42 -15.24 -21.43
CA ARG A 83 6.50 -13.78 -21.39
C ARG A 83 6.38 -13.27 -19.96
N LEU A 84 5.45 -13.80 -19.16
CA LEU A 84 5.28 -13.44 -17.75
C LEU A 84 6.54 -13.74 -16.94
N ALA A 85 7.09 -14.95 -17.06
CA ALA A 85 8.31 -15.33 -16.36
C ALA A 85 9.48 -14.40 -16.68
N ARG A 86 9.61 -13.98 -17.95
CA ARG A 86 10.62 -13.02 -18.38
C ARG A 86 10.40 -11.62 -17.80
N ILE A 87 9.17 -11.11 -17.81
CA ILE A 87 8.85 -9.79 -17.21
C ILE A 87 9.17 -9.81 -15.72
N VAL A 88 8.67 -10.80 -15.00
CA VAL A 88 8.89 -10.96 -13.55
C VAL A 88 10.37 -11.04 -13.21
N LYS A 89 11.17 -11.73 -14.03
CA LYS A 89 12.61 -11.87 -13.82
C LYS A 89 13.37 -10.56 -14.07
N ASN A 90 12.96 -9.80 -15.08
CA ASN A 90 13.71 -8.66 -15.58
C ASN A 90 13.23 -7.30 -15.02
N GLU A 91 12.23 -7.32 -14.14
CA GLU A 91 11.69 -6.10 -13.53
C GLU A 91 12.79 -5.29 -12.84
N THR A 92 12.71 -3.97 -12.99
CA THR A 92 13.69 -3.04 -12.42
C THR A 92 13.19 -2.57 -11.05
N HIS A 93 14.07 -2.60 -10.07
CA HIS A 93 13.75 -2.09 -8.74
C HIS A 93 14.42 -0.73 -8.54
N VAL A 94 13.67 0.24 -8.00
CA VAL A 94 14.22 1.53 -7.60
C VAL A 94 14.28 1.58 -6.07
N VAL A 95 15.48 1.71 -5.53
CA VAL A 95 15.73 1.94 -4.12
C VAL A 95 15.81 3.43 -3.90
N VAL A 96 14.90 3.96 -3.10
CA VAL A 96 14.87 5.38 -2.73
C VAL A 96 15.19 5.53 -1.25
N THR A 97 16.22 6.33 -0.94
CA THR A 97 16.62 6.66 0.45
C THR A 97 17.07 8.12 0.53
N LYS A 98 16.93 8.74 1.70
CA LYS A 98 17.44 10.10 1.93
C LYS A 98 18.94 10.24 1.64
N GLN A 99 19.72 9.23 2.04
CA GLN A 99 21.19 9.27 2.00
C GLN A 99 21.75 8.94 0.60
N GLY A 100 21.08 8.03 -0.12
CA GLY A 100 21.54 7.54 -1.42
C GLY A 100 20.80 8.10 -2.63
N GLY A 101 19.74 8.89 -2.43
CA GLY A 101 18.86 9.33 -3.52
C GLY A 101 18.11 8.14 -4.14
N GLU A 102 18.08 8.10 -5.47
CA GLU A 102 17.48 7.00 -6.24
C GLU A 102 18.56 6.09 -6.84
N GLU A 103 18.51 4.81 -6.49
CA GLU A 103 19.36 3.77 -7.08
C GLU A 103 18.50 2.80 -7.90
N TRP A 104 18.89 2.59 -9.16
CA TRP A 104 18.18 1.73 -10.10
C TRP A 104 18.88 0.38 -10.23
N ILE A 105 18.18 -0.70 -9.85
CA ILE A 105 18.66 -2.07 -9.90
C ILE A 105 17.97 -2.78 -11.06
N SER A 106 18.68 -2.91 -12.19
CA SER A 106 18.19 -3.67 -13.35
C SER A 106 18.08 -5.16 -13.05
N ASN A 107 17.08 -5.83 -13.62
CA ASN A 107 16.85 -7.26 -13.45
C ASN A 107 16.77 -7.71 -11.98
N ALA A 108 16.26 -6.83 -11.11
CA ALA A 108 16.07 -7.13 -9.70
C ALA A 108 14.98 -8.18 -9.46
N GLY A 109 14.05 -8.24 -10.41
CA GLY A 109 12.86 -9.08 -10.40
C GLY A 109 11.82 -8.62 -9.39
N VAL A 110 10.68 -9.32 -9.36
CA VAL A 110 9.62 -9.04 -8.39
C VAL A 110 9.82 -9.86 -7.13
N LYS A 111 10.11 -9.17 -6.01
CA LYS A 111 10.27 -9.76 -4.67
C LYS A 111 10.09 -8.70 -3.59
N ALA A 112 9.99 -9.13 -2.33
CA ALA A 112 10.02 -8.22 -1.20
C ALA A 112 11.46 -7.71 -0.95
N PHE A 113 11.72 -6.44 -1.28
CA PHE A 113 13.05 -5.84 -1.09
C PHE A 113 13.29 -5.27 0.30
N ARG A 114 12.21 -5.01 1.07
CA ARG A 114 12.30 -4.33 2.36
C ARG A 114 11.76 -5.23 3.47
N LYS A 115 12.55 -5.34 4.53
CA LYS A 115 12.11 -5.85 5.83
C LYS A 115 11.86 -4.66 6.72
N VAL A 116 10.70 -4.63 7.37
CA VAL A 116 10.32 -3.50 8.23
C VAL A 116 11.25 -3.39 9.44
N GLU A 117 11.77 -4.54 9.88
CA GLU A 117 12.74 -4.70 10.96
C GLU A 117 14.09 -4.03 10.65
N ALA A 118 14.40 -3.80 9.38
CA ALA A 118 15.62 -3.12 8.95
C ALA A 118 15.48 -1.58 8.99
N PHE A 119 14.30 -1.05 9.30
CA PHE A 119 14.08 0.38 9.39
C PHE A 119 14.75 0.98 10.63
N ARG A 120 15.44 2.12 10.49
CA ARG A 120 16.24 2.73 11.57
C ARG A 120 15.44 3.12 12.82
N PHE A 121 14.13 3.36 12.68
CA PHE A 121 13.23 3.63 13.81
C PHE A 121 12.31 2.44 14.12
N TYR A 122 12.68 1.23 13.68
CA TYR A 122 11.90 0.04 13.99
C TYR A 122 11.79 -0.16 15.50
N ASP A 123 10.54 -0.31 15.93
CA ASP A 123 10.18 -0.57 17.31
C ASP A 123 8.92 -1.45 17.27
N ALA A 124 9.08 -2.72 17.63
CA ALA A 124 7.99 -3.69 17.51
C ALA A 124 6.73 -3.29 18.30
N GLY A 125 6.89 -2.58 19.42
CA GLY A 125 5.78 -2.05 20.20
C GLY A 125 5.02 -0.98 19.45
N LEU A 126 5.74 0.04 18.96
CA LEU A 126 5.18 1.13 18.17
C LEU A 126 4.50 0.62 16.89
N PHE A 127 5.11 -0.32 16.17
CA PHE A 127 4.55 -0.84 14.92
C PHE A 127 3.24 -1.62 15.15
N ARG A 128 3.18 -2.42 16.22
CA ARG A 128 1.92 -3.08 16.63
C ARG A 128 0.86 -2.08 17.06
N GLU A 129 1.25 -1.03 17.77
CA GLU A 129 0.34 0.05 18.17
C GLU A 129 -0.26 0.75 16.94
N LEU A 130 0.59 1.18 16.00
CA LEU A 130 0.17 1.83 14.76
C LEU A 130 -0.76 0.94 13.93
N GLU A 131 -0.45 -0.36 13.81
CA GLU A 131 -1.32 -1.31 13.14
C GLU A 131 -2.67 -1.45 13.85
N SER A 132 -2.67 -1.56 15.18
CA SER A 132 -3.90 -1.64 15.97
C SER A 132 -4.78 -0.40 15.78
N ILE A 133 -4.18 0.80 15.83
CA ILE A 133 -4.87 2.08 15.58
C ILE A 133 -5.49 2.09 14.19
N ALA A 134 -4.72 1.71 13.16
CA ALA A 134 -5.19 1.68 11.78
C ALA A 134 -6.38 0.71 11.62
N GLN A 135 -6.28 -0.49 12.19
CA GLN A 135 -7.34 -1.50 12.15
C GLN A 135 -8.59 -1.08 12.93
N GLU A 136 -8.42 -0.44 14.08
CA GLU A 136 -9.54 0.09 14.86
C GLU A 136 -10.30 1.16 14.10
N LYS A 137 -9.58 2.11 13.47
CA LYS A 137 -10.18 3.14 12.61
C LYS A 137 -10.91 2.54 11.42
N ARG A 138 -10.30 1.58 10.72
CA ARG A 138 -10.95 0.83 9.63
C ARG A 138 -12.27 0.21 10.08
N ARG A 139 -12.27 -0.48 11.22
CA ARG A 139 -13.49 -1.08 11.81
C ARG A 139 -14.52 -0.02 12.19
N GLY A 140 -14.09 1.11 12.74
CA GLY A 140 -14.94 2.24 13.08
C GLY A 140 -15.70 2.78 11.86
N ILE A 141 -14.97 3.08 10.78
CA ILE A 141 -15.53 3.58 9.53
C ILE A 141 -16.52 2.58 8.93
N ALA A 142 -16.16 1.29 8.89
CA ALA A 142 -17.02 0.24 8.37
C ALA A 142 -18.34 0.10 9.18
N LYS A 143 -18.26 0.19 10.52
CA LYS A 143 -19.44 0.17 11.40
C LYS A 143 -20.35 1.37 11.16
N GLU A 144 -19.78 2.55 11.00
CA GLU A 144 -20.56 3.77 10.74
C GLU A 144 -21.25 3.69 9.36
N ALA A 145 -20.52 3.27 8.33
CA ALA A 145 -21.08 3.07 6.99
C ALA A 145 -22.23 2.07 6.98
N ALA A 146 -22.15 1.00 7.78
CA ALA A 146 -23.21 -0.01 7.90
C ALA A 146 -24.50 0.50 8.58
N ARG A 147 -24.42 1.57 9.39
CA ARG A 147 -25.58 2.15 10.10
C ARG A 147 -26.39 3.13 9.25
N ARG A 148 -25.83 3.63 8.14
CA ARG A 148 -26.51 4.57 7.25
C ARG A 148 -27.31 3.83 6.18
N PRO A 149 -28.63 4.08 6.02
CA PRO A 149 -29.42 3.43 4.97
C PRO A 149 -28.92 3.81 3.58
N SER A 150 -28.94 2.85 2.65
CA SER A 150 -28.33 2.90 1.30
C SER A 150 -28.94 3.93 0.32
N GLY A 151 -29.75 4.88 0.80
CA GLY A 151 -30.44 5.89 -0.01
C GLY A 151 -29.75 7.26 -0.12
N GLY A 152 -28.66 7.52 0.62
CA GLY A 152 -27.94 8.79 0.56
C GLY A 152 -26.79 8.73 -0.44
N ARG A 153 -26.78 9.64 -1.42
CA ARG A 153 -25.59 9.94 -2.25
C ARG A 153 -24.36 9.98 -1.33
N PHE A 154 -23.38 9.10 -1.60
CA PHE A 154 -22.09 9.09 -0.93
C PHE A 154 -21.46 10.49 -1.10
N ARG A 155 -21.63 11.37 -0.11
CA ARG A 155 -20.85 12.60 -0.01
C ARG A 155 -19.55 12.22 0.68
N LEU A 156 -18.50 12.14 -0.12
CA LEU A 156 -17.14 11.98 0.36
C LEU A 156 -16.83 13.15 1.32
N PRO A 157 -16.22 12.90 2.50
CA PRO A 157 -15.38 13.91 3.09
C PRO A 157 -14.29 14.22 2.07
N LEU A 158 -14.17 15.48 1.67
CA LEU A 158 -13.00 15.95 0.92
C LEU A 158 -11.78 15.62 1.78
N MET A 159 -11.04 14.56 1.39
CA MET A 159 -9.66 14.42 1.82
C MET A 159 -8.94 15.58 1.15
N ASN A 160 -8.71 16.66 1.90
CA ASN A 160 -7.80 17.72 1.46
C ASN A 160 -6.51 17.01 1.03
N ALA A 161 -6.14 17.19 -0.24
CA ALA A 161 -4.93 16.63 -0.79
C ALA A 161 -3.74 17.07 0.07
N ILE A 162 -3.14 16.15 0.82
CA ILE A 162 -1.89 16.36 1.56
C ILE A 162 -0.70 16.17 0.60
N PHE A 163 -0.80 16.78 -0.57
CA PHE A 163 0.31 16.98 -1.50
C PHE A 163 0.07 18.36 -2.13
N GLY A 164 0.42 19.38 -1.35
CA GLY A 164 0.64 20.73 -1.87
C GLY A 164 1.91 20.74 -2.70
N ARG A 165 1.84 21.41 -3.85
CA ARG A 165 2.97 21.73 -4.73
C ARG A 165 4.07 22.48 -4.00
#